data_AF-A0A948XWB7-F1
#
_entry.id   AF-A0A948XWB7-F1
#
_cell.length_a   1.000
_cell.length_b   1.000
_cell.length_c   1.000
_cell.angle_alpha   90.00
_cell.angle_beta   90.00
_cell.angle_gamma   90.00
#
_symmetry.space_group_name_H-M   'P 1'
#
loop_
_entity.id
_entity.type
_entity.pdbx_description
1 polymer ?
#
loop_
_entity_poly.entity_id
_entity_poly.type
_entity_poly.pdbx_seq_one_letter_code
_entity_poly.pdbx_strand_id
1 'polypeptide(L)'
;MAYNSGVQVAGLAGIVGGGLGAYFGYNYAIAEGMPPLQGALILGAVGMVAFSAGAFVLKSVMQFVVYVIMLGLIVYIFRDPIEGLTGINPVDAVYNTLAGWGIPLPPPPGD
;
A
#
# COMPACT_ATOMS: atom_id res chain seq x y z
N MET A 1 1.89 -0.26 -18.15
CA MET A 1 1.50 -1.61 -17.68
C MET A 1 1.14 -1.70 -16.20
N ALA A 2 1.55 -0.74 -15.34
CA ALA A 2 1.22 -0.75 -13.90
C ALA A 2 -0.28 -0.57 -13.59
N TYR A 3 -1.01 0.26 -14.34
CA TYR A 3 -2.46 0.47 -14.17
C TYR A 3 -3.26 -0.80 -14.46
N ASN A 4 -2.95 -1.50 -15.57
CA ASN A 4 -3.65 -2.71 -15.99
C ASN A 4 -3.52 -3.86 -14.98
N SER A 5 -2.33 -4.02 -14.38
CA SER A 5 -2.10 -4.96 -13.27
C SER A 5 -2.92 -4.58 -12.02
N GLY A 6 -3.22 -3.30 -11.82
CA GLY A 6 -3.93 -2.82 -10.62
C GLY A 6 -5.40 -3.13 -10.69
N VAL A 7 -5.98 -2.94 -11.87
CA VAL A 7 -7.36 -3.32 -12.17
C VAL A 7 -7.54 -4.84 -12.03
N GLN A 8 -6.59 -5.65 -12.47
CA GLN A 8 -6.65 -7.11 -12.32
C GLN A 8 -6.60 -7.55 -10.85
N VAL A 9 -5.69 -7.01 -10.05
CA VAL A 9 -5.57 -7.37 -8.62
C VAL A 9 -6.78 -6.88 -7.82
N ALA A 10 -7.26 -5.65 -8.07
CA ALA A 10 -8.45 -5.14 -7.43
C ALA A 10 -9.71 -5.94 -7.82
N GLY A 11 -9.82 -6.34 -9.10
CA GLY A 11 -10.91 -7.19 -9.58
C GLY A 11 -10.90 -8.58 -8.94
N LEU A 12 -9.73 -9.22 -8.84
CA LEU A 12 -9.58 -10.51 -8.15
C LEU A 12 -9.93 -10.39 -6.66
N ALA A 13 -9.43 -9.35 -5.99
CA ALA A 13 -9.75 -9.09 -4.60
C ALA A 13 -11.26 -8.86 -4.41
N GLY A 14 -11.89 -8.12 -5.32
CA GLY A 14 -13.34 -7.93 -5.36
C GLY A 14 -14.11 -9.24 -5.46
N ILE A 15 -13.74 -10.14 -6.38
CA ILE A 15 -14.39 -11.45 -6.52
C ILE A 15 -14.27 -12.27 -5.23
N VAL A 16 -13.08 -12.30 -4.62
CA VAL A 16 -12.84 -13.01 -3.36
C VAL A 16 -13.67 -12.39 -2.23
N GLY A 17 -13.65 -11.07 -2.09
CA GLY A 17 -14.45 -10.36 -1.09
C GLY A 17 -15.94 -10.55 -1.29
N GLY A 18 -16.41 -10.59 -2.53
CA GLY A 18 -17.80 -10.87 -2.87
C GLY A 18 -18.25 -12.27 -2.52
N GLY A 19 -17.41 -13.27 -2.83
CA GLY A 19 -17.68 -14.66 -2.47
C GLY A 19 -17.74 -14.88 -0.95
N LEU A 20 -16.76 -14.34 -0.22
CA LEU A 20 -16.72 -14.42 1.23
C LEU A 20 -17.88 -13.65 1.88
N GLY A 21 -18.15 -12.43 1.41
CA GLY A 21 -19.26 -11.61 1.87
C GLY A 21 -20.62 -12.27 1.63
N ALA A 22 -20.82 -12.88 0.46
CA ALA A 22 -22.05 -13.59 0.15
C ALA A 22 -22.22 -14.84 1.01
N TYR A 23 -21.15 -15.59 1.27
CA TYR A 23 -21.18 -16.75 2.16
C TYR A 23 -21.53 -16.35 3.60
N PHE A 24 -20.86 -15.33 4.15
CA PHE A 24 -21.16 -14.85 5.50
C PHE A 24 -22.57 -14.27 5.59
N GLY A 25 -23.02 -13.51 4.58
CA GLY A 25 -24.36 -12.94 4.56
C GLY A 25 -25.48 -13.95 4.40
N TYR A 26 -25.25 -15.04 3.65
CA TYR A 26 -26.18 -16.15 3.57
C TYR A 26 -26.40 -16.78 4.94
N ASN A 27 -25.32 -17.11 5.65
CA ASN A 27 -25.38 -17.75 6.97
C ASN A 27 -25.96 -16.81 8.04
N TYR A 28 -25.62 -15.53 7.98
CA TYR A 28 -26.14 -14.52 8.91
C TYR A 28 -27.65 -14.30 8.72
N ALA A 29 -28.12 -14.21 7.46
CA ALA A 29 -29.55 -14.05 7.18
C ALA A 29 -30.39 -15.25 7.64
N ILE A 30 -29.86 -16.48 7.54
CA ILE A 30 -30.51 -17.66 8.11
C ILE A 30 -30.65 -17.53 9.63
N ALA A 31 -29.61 -17.05 10.32
CA ALA A 31 -29.62 -16.89 11.76
C ALA A 31 -30.60 -15.80 12.25
N GLU A 32 -30.81 -14.74 11.46
CA GLU A 32 -31.70 -13.63 11.81
C GLU A 32 -33.13 -13.74 11.24
N GLY A 33 -33.46 -14.81 10.51
CA GLY A 33 -34.77 -14.99 9.89
C GLY A 33 -35.04 -14.07 8.69
N MET A 34 -33.98 -13.50 8.11
CA MET A 34 -34.04 -12.72 6.86
C MET A 34 -33.97 -13.67 5.64
N PRO A 35 -34.52 -13.30 4.47
CA PRO A 35 -34.31 -14.06 3.24
C PRO A 35 -32.80 -14.27 2.95
N PRO A 36 -32.31 -15.52 2.87
CA PRO A 36 -30.87 -15.80 2.76
C PRO A 36 -30.22 -15.18 1.52
N LEU A 37 -30.98 -15.10 0.43
CA LEU A 37 -30.52 -14.46 -0.81
C LEU A 37 -30.29 -12.96 -0.62
N GLN A 38 -31.11 -12.27 0.17
CA GLN A 38 -30.92 -10.84 0.44
C GLN A 38 -29.66 -10.59 1.25
N GLY A 39 -29.43 -11.36 2.32
CA GLY A 39 -28.19 -11.26 3.11
C GLY A 39 -26.95 -11.55 2.28
N ALA A 40 -26.98 -12.60 1.45
CA ALA A 40 -25.88 -12.96 0.56
C ALA A 40 -25.58 -11.86 -0.47
N LEU A 41 -26.59 -11.25 -1.08
CA LEU A 41 -26.39 -10.18 -2.07
C LEU A 41 -25.87 -8.90 -1.43
N ILE A 42 -26.38 -8.51 -0.25
CA ILE A 42 -25.95 -7.30 0.44
C ILE A 42 -24.50 -7.44 0.91
N LEU A 43 -24.20 -8.47 1.69
CA LEU A 43 -22.84 -8.65 2.22
C LEU A 43 -21.86 -9.08 1.13
N GLY A 44 -22.32 -9.75 0.07
CA GLY A 44 -21.52 -10.00 -1.13
C GLY A 44 -21.15 -8.70 -1.85
N ALA A 45 -22.10 -7.79 -2.07
CA ALA A 45 -21.81 -6.49 -2.68
C ALA A 45 -20.85 -5.65 -1.82
N VAL A 46 -21.07 -5.62 -0.49
CA VAL A 46 -20.17 -4.93 0.45
C VAL A 46 -18.76 -5.54 0.41
N GLY A 47 -18.67 -6.87 0.46
CA GLY A 47 -17.40 -7.59 0.38
C GLY A 47 -16.64 -7.32 -0.92
N MET A 48 -17.34 -7.26 -2.07
CA MET A 48 -16.72 -6.90 -3.35
C MET A 48 -16.08 -5.52 -3.30
N VAL A 49 -16.83 -4.52 -2.82
CA VAL A 49 -16.34 -3.13 -2.78
C VAL A 49 -15.19 -2.99 -1.79
N ALA A 50 -15.34 -3.52 -0.58
CA ALA A 50 -14.35 -3.40 0.48
C ALA A 50 -13.00 -4.03 0.10
N PHE A 51 -13.02 -5.24 -0.48
CA PHE A 51 -11.79 -5.92 -0.87
C PHE A 51 -11.15 -5.30 -2.13
N SER A 52 -11.96 -4.86 -3.11
CA SER A 52 -11.44 -4.13 -4.27
C SER A 52 -10.72 -2.85 -3.86
N ALA A 53 -11.33 -2.08 -2.95
CA ALA A 53 -10.76 -0.86 -2.41
C ALA A 53 -9.49 -1.16 -1.58
N GLY A 54 -9.53 -2.16 -0.71
CA GLY A 54 -8.38 -2.56 0.10
C GLY A 54 -7.17 -2.97 -0.73
N ALA A 55 -7.39 -3.76 -1.79
CA ALA A 55 -6.34 -4.16 -2.71
C ALA A 55 -5.75 -2.97 -3.48
N PHE A 56 -6.57 -2.00 -3.89
CA PHE A 56 -6.11 -0.78 -4.52
C PHE A 56 -5.24 0.08 -3.58
N VAL A 57 -5.66 0.23 -2.32
CA VAL A 57 -4.90 0.97 -1.31
C VAL A 57 -3.56 0.30 -1.06
N LEU A 58 -3.55 -1.02 -0.81
CA LEU A 58 -2.32 -1.77 -0.58
C LEU A 58 -1.36 -1.66 -1.78
N LYS A 59 -1.88 -1.78 -2.99
CA LYS A 59 -1.07 -1.59 -4.21
C LYS A 59 -0.48 -0.18 -4.28
N SER A 60 -1.27 0.84 -3.98
CA SER A 60 -0.81 2.23 -4.02
C SER A 60 0.30 2.48 -3.00
N VAL A 61 0.18 1.90 -1.80
CA VAL A 61 1.24 1.95 -0.78
C VAL A 61 2.50 1.25 -1.27
N MET A 62 2.39 0.05 -1.85
CA MET A 62 3.56 -0.66 -2.40
C MET A 62 4.25 0.12 -3.50
N GLN A 63 3.47 0.72 -4.41
CA GLN A 63 4.01 1.55 -5.48
C GLN A 63 4.72 2.79 -4.92
N PHE A 64 4.15 3.42 -3.90
CA PHE A 64 4.76 4.55 -3.21
C PHE A 64 6.11 4.16 -2.58
N VAL A 65 6.17 3.03 -1.86
CA VAL A 65 7.41 2.51 -1.26
C VAL A 65 8.48 2.26 -2.32
N VAL A 66 8.13 1.64 -3.44
CA VAL A 66 9.07 1.40 -4.55
C VAL A 66 9.62 2.73 -5.10
N TYR A 67 8.78 3.74 -5.27
CA TYR A 67 9.25 5.05 -5.73
C TYR A 67 10.14 5.76 -4.71
N VAL A 68 9.87 5.65 -3.41
CA VAL A 68 10.75 6.18 -2.36
C VAL A 68 12.11 5.50 -2.40
N ILE A 69 12.16 4.17 -2.53
CA ILE A 69 13.41 3.41 -2.64
C ILE A 69 14.18 3.82 -3.91
N MET A 70 13.49 3.92 -5.04
CA MET A 70 14.11 4.32 -6.30
C MET A 70 14.68 5.73 -6.24
N LEU A 71 13.95 6.67 -5.61
CA LEU A 71 14.43 8.03 -5.37
C LEU A 71 15.67 8.01 -4.47
N GLY A 72 15.64 7.27 -3.36
CA GLY A 72 16.80 7.11 -2.48
C GLY A 72 18.02 6.53 -3.20
N LEU A 73 17.83 5.53 -4.06
CA LEU A 73 18.90 4.94 -4.88
C LEU A 73 19.53 5.95 -5.84
N ILE A 74 18.71 6.72 -6.56
CA ILE A 74 19.22 7.74 -7.48
C ILE A 74 20.00 8.79 -6.70
N VAL A 75 19.44 9.29 -5.60
CA VAL A 75 20.10 10.30 -4.74
C VAL A 75 21.42 9.78 -4.19
N TYR A 76 21.48 8.50 -3.78
CA TYR A 76 22.69 7.88 -3.27
C TYR A 76 23.77 7.70 -4.34
N ILE A 77 23.40 7.22 -5.53
CA ILE A 77 24.34 7.00 -6.65
C ILE A 77 24.92 8.33 -7.13
N PHE A 78 24.09 9.37 -7.20
CA PHE A 78 24.49 10.70 -7.68
C PHE A 78 24.85 11.66 -6.53
N ARG A 79 25.23 11.15 -5.37
CA ARG A 79 25.52 11.96 -4.19
C ARG A 79 26.60 13.02 -4.43
N ASP A 80 27.73 12.65 -5.07
CA ASP A 80 28.85 13.57 -5.25
C ASP A 80 28.50 14.71 -6.23
N PRO A 81 27.83 14.44 -7.38
CA PRO A 81 27.28 15.50 -8.21
C PRO A 81 26.25 16.39 -7.51
N ILE A 82 25.36 15.81 -6.70
CA ILE A 82 24.34 16.57 -5.96
C ILE A 82 25.00 17.49 -4.93
N GLU A 83 26.00 16.99 -4.20
CA GLU A 83 26.77 17.78 -3.25
C GLU A 83 27.55 18.89 -3.95
N GLY A 84 28.15 18.61 -5.12
CA GLY A 84 28.82 19.61 -5.94
C GLY A 84 27.90 20.74 -6.44
N LEU A 85 26.60 20.48 -6.61
CA LEU A 85 25.61 21.46 -7.06
C LEU A 85 24.93 22.22 -5.92
N THR A 86 24.67 21.53 -4.80
CA THR A 86 23.85 22.07 -3.69
C THR A 86 24.68 22.48 -2.48
N GLY A 87 25.93 22.04 -2.39
CA GLY A 87 26.77 22.16 -1.20
C GLY A 87 26.30 21.30 -0.02
N ILE A 88 25.31 20.42 -0.23
CA ILE A 88 24.70 19.60 0.80
C ILE A 88 24.85 18.13 0.41
N ASN A 89 25.45 17.33 1.30
CA ASN A 89 25.46 15.89 1.13
C ASN A 89 24.04 15.34 1.40
N PRO A 90 23.40 14.69 0.41
CA PRO A 90 22.01 14.27 0.56
C PRO A 90 21.86 13.10 1.55
N VAL A 91 22.90 12.28 1.77
CA VAL A 91 22.88 11.20 2.76
C VAL A 91 22.88 11.78 4.16
N ASP A 92 23.73 12.78 4.41
CA ASP A 92 23.78 13.47 5.71
C ASP A 92 22.50 14.24 6.00
N ALA A 93 21.89 14.86 4.99
CA ALA A 93 20.61 15.55 5.14
C ALA A 93 19.50 14.60 5.63
N VAL A 94 19.43 13.40 5.04
CA VAL A 94 18.48 12.36 5.48
C VAL A 94 18.84 11.86 6.87
N TYR A 95 20.11 11.60 7.15
CA TYR A 95 20.60 11.16 8.45
C TYR A 95 20.19 12.13 9.56
N ASN A 96 20.46 13.42 9.39
CA ASN A 96 20.14 14.47 10.35
C ASN A 96 18.63 14.63 10.54
N THR A 97 17.84 14.46 9.49
CA THR A 97 16.37 14.50 9.58
C THR A 97 15.84 13.35 10.42
N LEU A 98 16.31 12.13 10.15
CA LEU A 98 15.89 10.93 10.88
C LEU A 98 16.38 10.92 12.34
N ALA A 99 17.61 11.35 12.57
CA ALA A 99 18.15 11.57 13.92
C ALA A 99 17.35 12.65 14.67
N GLY A 100 16.95 13.72 13.99
CA GLY A 100 16.09 14.77 14.53
C GLY A 100 14.68 14.28 14.90
N TRP A 101 14.20 13.20 14.29
CA TRP A 101 12.96 12.51 14.68
C TRP A 101 13.15 11.52 15.84
N GLY A 102 14.37 11.41 16.39
CA GLY A 102 14.70 10.52 17.49
C GLY A 102 14.91 9.06 17.05
N ILE A 103 15.11 8.81 15.76
CA ILE A 103 15.40 7.47 15.25
C ILE A 103 16.87 7.15 15.57
N PRO A 104 17.17 6.05 16.30
CA PRO A 104 18.55 5.66 16.57
C PRO A 104 19.19 5.16 15.27
N LEU A 105 20.23 5.86 14.84
CA LEU A 105 20.98 5.53 13.62
C LEU A 105 22.42 5.14 13.97
N PRO A 106 23.05 4.25 13.17
CA PRO A 106 24.49 4.02 13.24
C PRO A 106 25.26 5.32 12.95
N PRO A 107 26.57 5.40 13.23
CA PRO A 107 27.37 6.58 12.89
C PRO A 107 27.25 6.95 11.39
N PRO A 108 27.36 8.24 11.02
CA PRO A 108 27.28 8.67 9.63
C PRO A 108 28.30 7.90 8.76
N PRO A 109 27.97 7.57 7.50
CA PRO A 109 28.92 6.90 6.62
C PRO A 109 29.97 7.92 6.17
N GLY A 110 31.16 7.92 6.79
CA GLY A 110 32.22 8.88 6.45
C GLY A 110 33.35 9.10 7.45
N ASP A 111 33.37 8.41 8.59
CA ASP A 111 34.58 8.29 9.43
C ASP A 111 35.56 7.24 8.86
#